data_AF-A0A9P4NHW7-F1
#
_entry.id   AF-A0A9P4NHW7-F1
#
_cell.length_a   1.000
_cell.length_b   1.000
_cell.length_c   1.000
_cell.angle_alpha   90.00
_cell.angle_beta   90.00
_cell.angle_gamma   90.00
#
_symmetry.space_group_name_H-M   'P 1'
#
loop_
_entity.id
_entity.type
_entity.pdbx_description
1 polymer ?
#
loop_
_entity_poly.entity_id
_entity_poly.type
_entity_poly.pdbx_seq_one_letter_code
_entity_poly.pdbx_strand_id
1 'polypeptide(L)'
;MSSFSSSVTLGTPSRDRALEACSNSDIKTLHSMLSEQGELAGKDDDDLISLFMARAACTGQSKSLEYLFAQYPEFPLKQNSLGTVHNNIFYGQNALPIYKLLVERYPFLREWDLGEVADHLGSATMVNDLEFATYLLEVERVDASKARFFNRPILRLLRMAKSKRVSQ
;
A
#
# COMPACT_ATOMS: atom_id res chain seq x y z
N MET A 1 -32.54 19.08 -24.70
CA MET A 1 -31.88 19.61 -23.50
C MET A 1 -31.56 18.45 -22.57
N SER A 2 -30.26 18.17 -22.47
CA SER A 2 -29.54 17.50 -21.38
C SER A 2 -30.17 16.28 -20.72
N SER A 3 -29.92 15.10 -21.30
CA SER A 3 -29.86 13.86 -20.52
C SER A 3 -28.55 13.84 -19.73
N PHE A 4 -28.61 14.14 -18.44
CA PHE A 4 -27.56 13.78 -17.49
C PHE A 4 -27.48 12.26 -17.42
N SER A 5 -26.51 11.67 -18.14
CA SER A 5 -26.12 10.29 -17.90
C SER A 5 -25.05 10.31 -16.81
N SER A 6 -25.49 9.97 -15.60
CA SER A 6 -24.64 9.52 -14.53
C SER A 6 -23.94 8.22 -14.96
N SER A 7 -22.70 8.29 -15.41
CA SER A 7 -21.84 7.10 -15.47
C SER A 7 -20.93 7.11 -14.24
N VAL A 8 -21.34 6.33 -13.24
CA VAL A 8 -20.39 5.69 -12.34
C VAL A 8 -19.42 4.93 -13.25
N THR A 9 -18.17 5.38 -13.34
CA THR A 9 -17.14 4.77 -14.17
C THR A 9 -16.72 3.44 -13.56
N LEU A 10 -17.50 2.40 -13.84
CA LEU A 10 -17.05 1.01 -13.84
C LEU A 10 -15.78 0.94 -14.70
N GLY A 11 -14.73 0.32 -14.16
CA GLY A 11 -13.38 0.31 -14.74
C GLY A 11 -13.38 -0.09 -16.22
N THR A 12 -12.54 0.56 -17.02
CA THR A 12 -12.31 0.11 -18.40
C THR A 12 -11.62 -1.26 -18.36
N PRO A 13 -11.92 -2.19 -19.27
CA PRO A 13 -11.27 -3.53 -19.30
C PRO A 13 -9.74 -3.47 -19.26
N SER A 14 -9.15 -2.46 -19.91
CA SER A 14 -7.70 -2.20 -19.89
C SER A 14 -7.19 -1.84 -18.48
N ARG A 15 -7.96 -1.07 -17.69
CA ARG A 15 -7.57 -0.74 -16.31
C ARG A 15 -7.58 -1.98 -15.43
N ASP A 16 -8.62 -2.79 -15.53
CA ASP A 16 -8.76 -3.99 -14.70
C ASP A 16 -7.68 -5.02 -15.01
N ARG A 17 -7.36 -5.21 -16.29
CA ARG A 17 -6.25 -6.07 -16.73
C ARG A 17 -4.89 -5.55 -16.25
N ALA A 18 -4.66 -4.23 -16.25
CA ALA A 18 -3.43 -3.66 -15.69
C ALA A 18 -3.33 -3.86 -14.17
N LEU A 19 -4.46 -3.76 -13.45
CA LEU A 19 -4.50 -4.05 -12.01
C LEU A 19 -4.21 -5.52 -11.71
N GLU A 20 -4.73 -6.43 -12.52
CA GLU A 20 -4.41 -7.85 -12.43
C GLU A 20 -2.93 -8.11 -12.71
N ALA A 21 -2.37 -7.48 -13.75
CA ALA A 21 -0.94 -7.59 -14.05
C ALA A 21 -0.06 -7.04 -12.90
N CYS A 22 -0.46 -5.93 -12.26
CA CYS A 22 0.19 -5.42 -11.05
C CYS A 22 0.17 -6.45 -9.91
N SER A 23 -0.97 -7.11 -9.72
CA SER A 23 -1.21 -8.10 -8.65
C SER A 23 -0.41 -9.38 -8.81
N ASN A 24 -0.12 -9.76 -10.06
CA ASN A 24 0.56 -11.01 -10.42
C ASN A 24 2.03 -10.81 -10.79
N SER A 25 2.56 -9.58 -10.68
CA SER A 25 3.90 -9.22 -11.14
C SER A 25 4.15 -9.58 -12.62
N ASP A 26 3.11 -9.47 -13.45
CA ASP A 26 3.21 -9.67 -14.91
C ASP A 26 3.76 -8.40 -15.58
N ILE A 27 5.07 -8.22 -15.47
CA ILE A 27 5.78 -7.06 -16.02
C ILE A 27 5.65 -7.00 -17.55
N LYS A 28 5.51 -8.15 -18.24
CA LYS A 28 5.36 -8.16 -19.70
C LYS A 28 4.03 -7.54 -20.11
N THR A 29 2.95 -7.94 -19.44
CA THR A 29 1.63 -7.35 -19.68
C THR A 29 1.64 -5.87 -19.30
N LEU A 30 2.16 -5.50 -18.12
CA LEU A 30 2.28 -4.09 -17.72
C LEU A 30 3.03 -3.26 -18.77
N HIS A 31 4.18 -3.77 -19.24
CA HIS A 31 4.97 -3.09 -20.25
C HIS A 31 4.22 -2.90 -21.57
N SER A 32 3.57 -3.96 -22.08
CA SER A 32 2.77 -3.84 -23.31
C SER A 32 1.66 -2.80 -23.20
N MET A 33 1.06 -2.64 -22.02
CA MET A 33 -0.08 -1.77 -21.80
C MET A 33 0.31 -0.31 -21.54
N LEU A 34 1.45 -0.08 -20.88
CA LEU A 34 1.93 1.25 -20.49
C LEU A 34 2.94 1.84 -21.47
N SER A 35 3.47 1.05 -22.41
CA SER A 35 4.34 1.54 -23.49
C SER A 35 3.64 2.62 -24.34
N GLU A 36 4.42 3.39 -25.12
CA GLU A 36 3.92 4.49 -25.97
C GLU A 36 2.79 4.08 -26.94
N GLN A 37 2.70 2.80 -27.29
CA GLN A 37 1.69 2.24 -28.19
C GLN A 37 0.59 1.46 -27.44
N GLY A 38 0.68 1.39 -26.11
CA GLY A 38 -0.23 0.64 -25.25
C GLY A 38 -1.56 1.36 -25.02
N GLU A 39 -2.57 0.60 -24.60
CA GLU A 39 -3.93 1.11 -24.36
C GLU A 39 -4.04 2.16 -23.23
N LEU A 40 -2.99 2.25 -22.40
CA LEU A 40 -2.86 3.20 -21.31
C LEU A 40 -1.79 4.27 -21.56
N ALA A 41 -1.20 4.32 -22.77
CA ALA A 41 -0.21 5.32 -23.14
C ALA A 41 -0.72 6.76 -22.91
N GLY A 42 0.10 7.61 -22.30
CA GLY A 42 -0.18 9.04 -22.07
C GLY A 42 -1.30 9.32 -21.06
N LYS A 43 -1.78 8.30 -20.33
CA LYS A 43 -2.70 8.46 -19.19
C LYS A 43 -1.90 8.60 -17.90
N ASP A 44 -1.10 9.65 -17.84
CA ASP A 44 -0.16 9.91 -16.76
C ASP A 44 -0.80 10.84 -15.73
N ASP A 45 -1.83 10.33 -15.04
CA ASP A 45 -2.38 10.98 -13.86
C ASP A 45 -1.96 10.22 -12.60
N ASP A 46 -1.56 10.98 -11.60
CA ASP A 46 -1.09 10.50 -10.29
C ASP A 46 -2.11 9.54 -9.66
N ASP A 47 -3.41 9.79 -9.85
CA ASP A 47 -4.47 8.94 -9.31
C ASP A 47 -4.47 7.53 -9.93
N LEU A 48 -4.25 7.43 -11.24
CA LEU A 48 -4.19 6.13 -11.93
C LEU A 48 -2.90 5.39 -11.59
N ILE A 49 -1.77 6.09 -11.59
CA ILE A 49 -0.46 5.52 -11.24
C ILE A 49 -0.47 5.04 -9.78
N SER A 50 -0.98 5.88 -8.87
CA SER A 50 -1.19 5.54 -7.46
C SER A 50 -2.07 4.31 -7.30
N LEU A 51 -3.13 4.17 -8.08
CA LEU A 51 -4.00 2.99 -8.05
C LEU A 51 -3.26 1.70 -8.45
N PHE A 52 -2.45 1.73 -9.51
CA PHE A 52 -1.62 0.59 -9.93
C PHE A 52 -0.56 0.24 -8.88
N MET A 53 0.14 1.25 -8.36
CA MET A 53 1.14 1.07 -7.32
C MET A 53 0.52 0.55 -6.02
N ALA A 54 -0.63 1.09 -5.59
CA ALA A 54 -1.36 0.62 -4.41
C ALA A 54 -1.79 -0.84 -4.57
N ARG A 55 -2.19 -1.27 -5.77
CA ARG A 55 -2.50 -2.67 -6.04
C ARG A 55 -1.28 -3.58 -5.91
N ALA A 56 -0.15 -3.18 -6.52
CA ALA A 56 1.11 -3.91 -6.39
C ALA A 56 1.58 -3.97 -4.92
N ALA A 57 1.44 -2.88 -4.19
CA ALA A 57 1.79 -2.76 -2.77
C ALA A 57 0.95 -3.68 -1.89
N CYS A 58 -0.38 -3.67 -2.06
CA CYS A 58 -1.30 -4.55 -1.34
C CYS A 58 -1.01 -6.04 -1.60
N THR A 59 -0.61 -6.40 -2.82
CA THR A 59 -0.34 -7.79 -3.20
C THR A 59 1.11 -8.22 -2.97
N GLY A 60 1.96 -7.35 -2.40
CA GLY A 60 3.35 -7.68 -2.08
C GLY A 60 4.26 -7.79 -3.31
N GLN A 61 3.91 -7.17 -4.44
CA GLN A 61 4.64 -7.31 -5.70
C GLN A 61 5.70 -6.22 -5.88
N SER A 62 6.85 -6.38 -5.21
CA SER A 62 7.96 -5.40 -5.29
C SER A 62 8.43 -5.14 -6.72
N LYS A 63 8.50 -6.18 -7.57
CA LYS A 63 8.92 -6.03 -8.97
C LYS A 63 7.97 -5.15 -9.79
N SER A 64 6.65 -5.27 -9.56
CA SER A 64 5.67 -4.38 -10.18
C SER A 64 5.89 -2.94 -9.73
N LEU A 65 6.12 -2.71 -8.44
CA LEU A 65 6.39 -1.37 -7.91
C LEU A 65 7.68 -0.77 -8.49
N GLU A 66 8.78 -1.53 -8.51
CA GLU A 66 10.04 -1.07 -9.10
C GLU A 66 9.86 -0.71 -10.58
N TYR A 67 9.15 -1.56 -11.33
CA TYR A 67 8.83 -1.28 -12.73
C TYR A 67 8.02 0.01 -12.88
N LEU A 68 6.92 0.16 -12.13
CA LEU A 68 6.07 1.36 -12.20
C LEU A 68 6.85 2.62 -11.81
N PHE A 69 7.68 2.56 -10.78
CA PHE A 69 8.56 3.67 -10.41
C PHE A 69 9.60 4.02 -11.48
N ALA A 70 10.06 3.03 -12.25
CA ALA A 70 10.98 3.27 -13.36
C ALA A 70 10.26 3.85 -14.60
N GLN A 71 8.99 3.49 -14.83
CA GLN A 71 8.18 4.08 -15.89
C GLN A 71 7.70 5.49 -15.56
N TYR A 72 7.45 5.77 -14.27
CA TYR A 72 6.94 7.05 -13.79
C TYR A 72 7.92 7.69 -12.80
N PRO A 73 9.10 8.15 -13.26
CA PRO A 73 10.13 8.69 -12.37
C PRO A 73 9.72 10.00 -11.66
N GLU A 74 8.81 10.76 -12.26
CA GLU A 74 8.26 12.00 -11.70
C GLU A 74 7.14 11.76 -10.67
N PHE A 75 6.69 10.51 -10.50
CA PHE A 75 5.70 10.17 -9.48
C PHE A 75 6.36 10.09 -8.09
N PRO A 76 5.72 10.63 -7.03
CA PRO A 76 4.44 11.33 -7.06
C PRO A 76 4.58 12.83 -7.31
N LEU A 77 3.58 13.44 -7.93
CA LEU A 77 3.44 14.90 -7.96
C LEU A 77 2.91 15.45 -6.63
N LYS A 78 2.17 14.62 -5.87
CA LYS A 78 1.61 14.98 -4.55
C LYS A 78 1.92 13.90 -3.52
N GLN A 79 2.36 14.30 -2.32
CA GLN A 79 2.66 13.35 -1.22
C GLN A 79 1.48 12.41 -0.89
N ASN A 80 0.24 12.88 -1.00
CA ASN A 80 -0.96 12.07 -0.73
C ASN A 80 -1.12 10.89 -1.70
N SER A 81 -0.60 10.99 -2.93
CA SER A 81 -0.60 9.88 -3.90
C SER A 81 0.18 8.69 -3.32
N LEU A 82 1.34 8.94 -2.68
CA LEU A 82 2.10 7.91 -1.98
C LEU A 82 1.41 7.43 -0.70
N GLY A 83 0.67 8.29 0.00
CA GLY A 83 -0.10 7.89 1.18
C GLY A 83 -1.05 6.73 0.90
N THR A 84 -1.71 6.75 -0.27
CA THR A 84 -2.58 5.64 -0.70
C THR A 84 -1.79 4.36 -0.96
N VAL A 85 -0.65 4.46 -1.67
CA VAL A 85 0.23 3.31 -1.94
C VAL A 85 0.75 2.70 -0.63
N HIS A 86 1.24 3.55 0.27
CA HIS A 86 1.81 3.16 1.55
C HIS A 86 0.79 2.52 2.48
N ASN A 87 -0.40 3.10 2.61
CA ASN A 87 -1.46 2.52 3.44
C ASN A 87 -1.85 1.11 2.95
N ASN A 88 -1.78 0.87 1.64
CA ASN A 88 -2.21 -0.39 1.06
C ASN A 88 -1.32 -1.61 1.41
N ILE A 89 -0.07 -1.40 1.83
CA ILE A 89 0.80 -2.52 2.24
C ILE A 89 0.22 -3.29 3.44
N PHE A 90 -0.57 -2.62 4.30
CA PHE A 90 -1.13 -3.21 5.52
C PHE A 90 -2.43 -3.99 5.29
N TYR A 91 -2.98 -3.98 4.08
CA TYR A 91 -4.20 -4.72 3.74
C TYR A 91 -3.95 -6.07 3.09
N GLY A 92 -2.70 -6.41 2.72
CA GLY A 92 -2.41 -7.67 2.07
C GLY A 92 -1.16 -8.36 2.57
N GLN A 93 -0.40 -8.96 1.65
CA GLN A 93 0.67 -9.90 1.99
C GLN A 93 2.04 -9.29 1.74
N ASN A 94 3.07 -9.81 2.43
CA ASN A 94 4.47 -9.43 2.24
C ASN A 94 4.69 -7.91 2.39
N ALA A 95 4.12 -7.32 3.44
CA ALA A 95 4.15 -5.88 3.67
C ALA A 95 5.58 -5.34 3.92
N LEU A 96 6.43 -6.10 4.62
CA LEU A 96 7.78 -5.64 5.01
C LEU A 96 8.70 -5.34 3.82
N PRO A 97 8.87 -6.22 2.81
CA PRO A 97 9.64 -5.88 1.61
C PRO A 97 9.16 -4.61 0.90
N ILE A 98 7.83 -4.43 0.81
CA ILE A 98 7.25 -3.25 0.18
C ILE A 98 7.50 -2.00 1.02
N TYR A 99 7.31 -2.10 2.34
CA TYR A 99 7.61 -1.02 3.28
C TYR A 99 9.05 -0.54 3.11
N LYS A 100 10.02 -1.46 3.15
CA LYS A 100 11.45 -1.17 2.98
C LYS A 100 11.71 -0.42 1.67
N LEU A 101 11.18 -0.93 0.56
CA LEU A 101 11.32 -0.30 -0.75
C LEU A 101 10.76 1.14 -0.75
N LEU A 102 9.58 1.35 -0.16
CA LEU A 102 8.95 2.66 -0.11
C LEU A 102 9.71 3.64 0.80
N VAL A 103 10.13 3.24 2.01
CA VAL A 103 10.83 4.14 2.96
C VAL A 103 12.30 4.38 2.61
N GLU A 104 12.91 3.52 1.80
CA GLU A 104 14.23 3.76 1.22
C GLU A 104 14.15 4.89 0.19
N ARG A 105 13.15 4.84 -0.68
CA ARG A 105 12.92 5.89 -1.71
C ARG A 105 12.31 7.17 -1.12
N TYR A 106 11.44 7.04 -0.14
CA TYR A 106 10.68 8.14 0.46
C TYR A 106 10.75 8.08 2.00
N PRO A 107 11.84 8.60 2.61
CA PRO A 107 12.08 8.45 4.05
C PRO A 107 10.98 9.00 4.96
N PHE A 108 10.22 10.00 4.52
CA PHE A 108 9.12 10.58 5.28
C PHE A 108 7.99 9.56 5.57
N LEU A 109 7.91 8.47 4.80
CA LEU A 109 6.90 7.42 5.01
C LEU A 109 7.09 6.62 6.30
N ARG A 110 8.25 6.73 6.96
CA ARG A 110 8.49 6.12 8.28
C ARG A 110 7.58 6.69 9.36
N GLU A 111 7.31 7.99 9.28
CA GLU A 111 6.49 8.72 10.25
C GLU A 111 5.07 8.95 9.72
N TRP A 112 4.73 8.38 8.56
CA TRP A 112 3.43 8.56 7.93
C TRP A 112 2.31 8.05 8.82
N ASP A 113 1.37 8.93 9.12
CA ASP A 113 0.17 8.57 9.87
C ASP A 113 -0.78 7.76 8.97
N LEU A 114 -1.06 6.50 9.35
CA LEU A 114 -2.04 5.64 8.65
C LEU A 114 -3.49 6.03 9.00
N GLY A 115 -3.70 7.22 9.55
CA GLY A 115 -4.99 7.78 9.91
C GLY A 115 -5.53 7.20 11.21
N GLU A 116 -6.82 7.40 11.48
CA GLU A 116 -7.47 7.01 12.74
C GLU A 116 -7.43 5.50 13.03
N VAL A 117 -7.13 4.68 12.01
CA VAL A 117 -7.16 3.22 12.11
C VAL A 117 -5.92 2.67 12.81
N ALA A 118 -4.70 3.12 12.52
CA ALA A 118 -3.51 2.52 13.11
C ALA A 118 -2.24 3.38 12.88
N ASP A 119 -1.13 2.96 13.47
CA ASP A 119 0.21 3.21 12.93
C ASP A 119 0.83 1.90 12.41
N HIS A 120 2.04 1.96 11.83
CA HIS A 120 2.69 0.79 11.22
C HIS A 120 2.80 -0.39 12.18
N LEU A 121 3.19 -0.15 13.43
CA LEU A 121 3.38 -1.21 14.43
C LEU A 121 2.03 -1.78 14.88
N GLY A 122 1.02 -0.93 15.07
CA GLY A 122 -0.35 -1.35 15.35
C GLY A 122 -0.91 -2.24 14.25
N SER A 123 -0.77 -1.83 12.98
CA SER A 123 -1.20 -2.62 11.82
C SER A 123 -0.50 -3.98 11.75
N ALA A 124 0.84 -3.99 11.77
CA ALA A 124 1.62 -5.23 11.70
C ALA A 124 1.28 -6.20 12.84
N THR A 125 1.11 -5.67 14.06
CA THR A 125 0.76 -6.48 15.23
C THR A 125 -0.62 -7.12 15.08
N MET A 126 -1.62 -6.38 14.59
CA MET A 126 -3.00 -6.87 14.52
C MET A 126 -3.22 -7.95 13.47
N VAL A 127 -2.45 -7.94 12.39
CA VAL A 127 -2.45 -9.00 11.38
C VAL A 127 -1.48 -10.15 11.72
N ASN A 128 -0.81 -10.09 12.88
CA ASN A 128 0.18 -11.05 13.33
C ASN A 128 1.37 -11.21 12.36
N ASP A 129 1.78 -10.11 11.71
CA ASP A 129 3.01 -10.05 10.93
C ASP A 129 4.20 -9.84 11.86
N LEU A 130 4.70 -10.95 12.42
CA LEU A 130 5.77 -10.93 13.42
C LEU A 130 7.08 -10.43 12.84
N GLU A 131 7.39 -10.73 11.58
CA GLU A 131 8.62 -10.28 10.93
C GLU A 131 8.61 -8.75 10.82
N PHE A 132 7.51 -8.17 10.34
CA PHE A 132 7.38 -6.73 10.22
C PHE A 132 7.33 -6.04 11.59
N ALA A 133 6.56 -6.56 12.55
CA ALA A 133 6.51 -6.00 13.89
C ALA A 133 7.90 -6.01 14.56
N THR A 134 8.66 -7.10 14.41
CA THR A 134 10.04 -7.21 14.91
C THR A 134 10.95 -6.19 14.25
N TYR A 135 10.88 -6.05 12.92
CA TYR A 135 11.65 -5.04 12.19
C TYR A 135 11.36 -3.61 12.69
N LEU A 136 10.09 -3.27 12.91
CA LEU A 136 9.71 -1.94 13.41
C LEU A 136 10.26 -1.67 14.83
N LEU A 137 10.26 -2.68 15.70
CA LEU A 137 10.76 -2.55 17.09
C LEU A 137 12.28 -2.52 17.17
N GLU A 138 12.95 -3.42 16.45
CA GLU A 138 14.37 -3.68 16.62
C GLU A 138 15.24 -2.84 15.69
N VAL A 139 14.75 -2.54 14.49
CA VAL A 139 15.49 -1.80 13.47
C VAL A 139 15.04 -0.34 13.42
N GLU A 140 13.74 -0.08 13.20
CA GLU A 140 13.21 1.29 13.12
C GLU A 140 13.02 1.93 14.51
N ARG A 141 13.22 1.17 15.60
CA ARG A 141 13.13 1.63 17.01
C ARG A 141 11.80 2.31 17.35
N VAL A 142 10.70 1.83 16.76
CA VAL A 142 9.35 2.33 17.03
C VAL A 142 9.00 2.11 18.50
N ASP A 143 8.51 3.16 19.16
CA ASP A 143 8.06 3.13 20.55
C ASP A 143 6.72 2.41 20.69
N ALA A 144 6.77 1.14 21.11
CA ALA A 144 5.59 0.31 21.33
C ALA A 144 4.57 0.89 22.33
N SER A 145 4.99 1.80 23.22
CA SER A 145 4.09 2.44 24.19
C SER A 145 3.18 3.48 23.55
N LYS A 146 3.59 4.04 22.40
CA LYS A 146 2.82 5.01 21.59
C LYS A 146 2.02 4.34 20.49
N ALA A 147 2.34 3.09 20.17
CA ALA A 147 1.71 2.38 19.06
C ALA A 147 0.22 2.13 19.28
N ARG A 148 -0.59 2.30 18.22
CA ARG A 148 -2.06 2.29 18.29
C ARG A 148 -2.74 1.49 17.17
N PHE A 149 -3.92 0.98 17.51
CA PHE A 149 -4.89 0.42 16.57
C PHE A 149 -6.32 0.82 16.99
N PHE A 150 -7.12 1.32 16.05
CA PHE A 150 -8.38 2.05 16.23
C PHE A 150 -8.34 3.04 17.40
N ASN A 151 -7.35 3.95 17.38
CA ASN A 151 -7.11 4.93 18.45
C ASN A 151 -6.92 4.35 19.87
N ARG A 152 -6.61 3.05 19.99
CA ARG A 152 -6.31 2.39 21.27
C ARG A 152 -4.86 1.93 21.31
N PRO A 153 -4.15 2.10 22.44
CA PRO A 153 -2.79 1.60 22.58
C PRO A 153 -2.70 0.09 22.35
N ILE A 154 -1.80 -0.36 21.48
CA ILE A 154 -1.70 -1.77 21.07
C ILE A 154 -1.39 -2.69 22.27
N LEU A 155 -0.55 -2.23 23.21
CA LEU A 155 -0.21 -2.98 24.42
C LEU A 155 -1.44 -3.27 25.30
N ARG A 156 -2.45 -2.39 25.30
CA ARG A 156 -3.71 -2.64 26.02
C ARG A 156 -4.49 -3.76 25.36
N LEU A 157 -4.59 -3.76 24.03
CA LEU A 157 -5.31 -4.79 23.27
C LEU A 157 -4.65 -6.16 23.45
N LEU A 158 -3.33 -6.25 23.37
CA LEU A 158 -2.58 -7.49 23.57
C LEU A 158 -2.76 -8.08 24.98
N ARG A 159 -2.75 -7.24 26.02
CA ARG A 159 -3.01 -7.67 27.41
C ARG A 159 -4.40 -8.29 27.56
N MET A 160 -5.42 -7.66 26.97
CA MET A 160 -6.80 -8.17 26.98
C MET A 160 -6.93 -9.49 26.22
N ALA A 161 -6.22 -9.66 25.10
CA ALA A 161 -6.21 -10.91 24.34
C ALA A 161 -5.55 -12.05 25.15
N LYS A 162 -4.43 -11.75 25.84
CA LYS A 162 -3.75 -12.72 26.69
C LYS A 162 -4.62 -13.18 27.87
N SER A 163 -5.30 -12.26 28.56
CA SER A 163 -6.16 -12.63 29.69
C SER A 163 -7.31 -13.53 29.29
N LYS A 164 -7.89 -13.35 28.09
CA LYS A 164 -8.96 -14.22 27.58
C LYS A 164 -8.50 -15.65 27.27
N ARG A 165 -7.24 -15.85 26.85
CA ARG A 165 -6.69 -17.18 26.56
C ARG A 165 -6.34 -17.99 27.80
N VAL A 166 -6.13 -17.33 28.96
CA VAL A 166 -5.81 -18.01 30.23
C VAL A 166 -7.08 -18.45 30.98
N SER A 167 -8.25 -17.94 30.58
CA SER A 167 -9.56 -18.28 31.19
C SER A 167 -10.35 -19.34 30.41
N GLN A 168 -9.73 -19.98 29.41
CA GLN A 168 -10.24 -21.15 28.67
C GLN A 168 -9.35 -22.36 28.97
#